data_AF-A0A970JGE2-F1
#
_entry.id   AF-A0A970JGE2-F1
#
_cell.length_a   1.000
_cell.length_b   1.000
_cell.length_c   1.000
_cell.angle_alpha   90.00
_cell.angle_beta   90.00
_cell.angle_gamma   90.00
#
_symmetry.space_group_name_H-M   'P 1'
#
loop_
_entity.id
_entity.type
_entity.pdbx_description
1 polymer ?
#
loop_
_entity_poly.entity_id
_entity_poly.type
_entity_poly.pdbx_seq_one_letter_code
_entity_poly.pdbx_strand_id
1 'polypeptide(L)'
;DQAIDHPQISKAIENAQKRVENRHFEIRRQVLDYDDVLNKQREVIYAQRRAVLLNQDIGQHISDMFATVFSRLVSQYADEKVIPEEWDLDTLLKAYAEITGRQAKVTRAELEDMQPSQIAEILQREALAAYAEREAEYGSEIMRRIEKMVLLQVTDGRWMEHLRAIDDLREGIGLRAYGQKDPLMEYQFEAFNMFQQLVASIQEDCLKLLFRVRLVDPSQAQPKDRLQGAQTNQSGEAPERAPRQVGHKVGRNDPCPCGSGKKYKKCCGR
;
A
#
# COMPACT_ATOMS: atom_id res chain seq x y z
N ASP A 1 -5.92 10.58 61.33
CA ASP A 1 -5.52 11.38 60.15
C ASP A 1 -5.45 12.85 60.53
N GLN A 2 -4.23 13.38 60.70
CA GLN A 2 -4.01 14.82 60.86
C GLN A 2 -3.55 15.40 59.52
N ALA A 3 -4.15 16.52 59.12
CA ALA A 3 -3.74 17.24 57.92
C ALA A 3 -2.33 17.82 58.10
N ILE A 4 -1.46 17.60 57.11
CA ILE A 4 -0.11 18.14 57.09
C ILE A 4 -0.15 19.47 56.32
N ASP A 5 0.09 20.58 57.01
CA ASP A 5 0.24 21.91 56.39
C ASP A 5 1.65 22.42 56.67
N HIS A 6 2.54 22.29 55.66
CA HIS A 6 3.91 22.78 55.75
C HIS A 6 4.31 23.47 54.43
N PRO A 7 4.71 24.75 54.43
CA PRO A 7 4.98 25.52 53.22
C PRO A 7 6.02 24.89 52.27
N GLN A 8 7.02 24.19 52.81
CA GLN A 8 8.03 23.50 51.98
C GLN A 8 7.45 22.26 51.26
N ILE A 9 6.45 21.59 51.86
CA ILE A 9 5.78 20.44 51.25
C ILE A 9 4.86 20.93 50.14
N SER A 10 4.10 22.00 50.36
CA SER A 10 3.27 22.63 49.33
C SER A 10 4.10 23.09 48.13
N LYS A 11 5.27 23.71 48.36
CA LYS A 11 6.21 24.10 47.30
C LYS A 11 6.82 22.89 46.57
N ALA A 12 7.07 21.78 47.28
CA ALA A 12 7.54 20.54 46.66
C ALA A 12 6.47 19.90 45.76
N ILE A 13 5.19 19.92 46.20
CA ILE A 13 4.04 19.46 45.41
C ILE A 13 3.86 20.33 44.16
N GLU A 14 3.92 21.66 44.29
CA GLU A 14 3.82 22.58 43.16
C GLU A 14 4.94 22.34 42.13
N ASN A 15 6.18 22.15 42.59
CA ASN A 15 7.30 21.84 41.72
C ASN A 15 7.14 20.47 41.04
N ALA A 16 6.63 19.46 41.75
CA ALA A 16 6.33 18.15 41.16
C ALA A 16 5.24 18.26 40.10
N GLN A 17 4.18 19.03 40.36
CA GLN A 17 3.12 19.31 39.39
C GLN A 17 3.66 20.01 38.14
N LYS A 18 4.44 21.09 38.29
CA LYS A 18 5.09 21.78 37.16
C LYS A 18 5.97 20.84 36.32
N ARG A 19 6.70 19.93 36.95
CA ARG A 19 7.51 18.92 36.22
C ARG A 19 6.63 17.95 35.43
N VAL A 20 5.54 17.49 36.02
CA VAL A 20 4.58 16.59 35.34
C VAL A 20 3.89 17.31 34.17
N GLU A 21 3.47 18.56 34.36
CA GLU A 21 2.90 19.40 33.32
C GLU A 21 3.89 19.63 32.17
N ASN A 22 5.14 19.98 32.48
CA ASN A 22 6.20 20.14 31.48
C ASN A 22 6.45 18.83 30.71
N ARG A 23 6.50 17.69 31.41
CA ARG A 23 6.65 16.38 30.76
C ARG A 23 5.47 16.08 29.82
N HIS A 24 4.23 16.34 30.24
CA HIS A 24 3.06 16.17 29.38
C HIS A 24 3.02 17.15 28.21
N PHE A 25 3.55 18.37 28.39
CA PHE A 25 3.71 19.33 27.32
C PHE A 25 4.74 18.86 26.29
N GLU A 26 5.91 18.41 26.73
CA GLU A 26 6.97 17.89 25.85
C GLU A 26 6.51 16.68 25.03
N ILE A 27 5.80 15.73 25.66
CA ILE A 27 5.23 14.57 24.95
C ILE A 27 4.25 15.03 23.87
N ARG A 28 3.34 15.96 24.19
CA ARG A 28 2.36 16.46 23.22
C ARG A 28 3.01 17.24 22.08
N ARG A 29 4.03 18.05 22.37
CA ARG A 29 4.80 18.77 21.36
C ARG A 29 5.46 17.79 20.40
N GLN A 30 6.13 16.77 20.93
CA GLN A 30 6.79 15.76 20.11
C GLN A 30 5.80 15.01 19.22
N VAL A 31 4.62 14.63 19.72
CA VAL A 31 3.56 14.01 18.91
C VAL A 31 3.11 14.95 17.79
N LEU A 32 2.90 16.24 18.10
CA LEU A 32 2.53 17.25 17.11
C LEU A 32 3.60 17.40 16.01
N ASP A 33 4.87 17.46 16.39
CA ASP A 33 5.98 17.64 15.44
C ASP A 33 6.06 16.50 14.42
N TYR A 34 5.77 15.26 14.84
CA TYR A 34 5.67 14.10 13.93
C TYR A 34 4.40 14.14 13.07
N ASP A 35 3.26 14.51 13.66
CA ASP A 35 1.97 14.59 12.95
C ASP A 35 1.98 15.69 11.88
N ASP A 36 2.71 16.79 12.07
CA ASP A 36 2.81 17.89 11.12
C ASP A 36 3.37 17.45 9.76
N VAL A 37 4.34 16.52 9.75
CA VAL A 37 4.89 15.94 8.51
C VAL A 37 3.79 15.17 7.77
N LEU A 38 3.07 14.32 8.49
CA LEU A 38 2.02 13.50 7.92
C LEU A 38 0.83 14.34 7.43
N ASN A 39 0.48 15.41 8.15
CA ASN A 39 -0.58 16.33 7.76
C ASN A 39 -0.27 17.01 6.43
N LYS A 40 0.95 17.50 6.22
CA LYS A 40 1.38 18.06 4.92
C LYS A 40 1.25 17.04 3.79
N GLN A 41 1.66 15.79 4.02
CA GLN A 41 1.53 14.72 3.03
C GLN A 41 0.05 14.42 2.72
N ARG A 42 -0.81 14.37 3.75
CA ARG A 42 -2.27 14.19 3.60
C ARG A 42 -2.90 15.28 2.76
N GLU A 43 -2.53 16.54 2.98
CA GLU A 43 -3.05 17.67 2.21
C GLU A 43 -2.80 17.48 0.71
N VAL A 44 -1.58 17.08 0.33
CA VAL A 44 -1.21 16.83 -1.07
C VAL A 44 -2.02 15.68 -1.67
N ILE A 45 -2.03 14.51 -1.01
CA ILE A 45 -2.74 13.32 -1.52
C ILE A 45 -4.24 13.56 -1.60
N TYR A 46 -4.84 14.21 -0.60
CA TYR A 46 -6.27 14.49 -0.59
C TYR A 46 -6.67 15.58 -1.56
N ALA A 47 -5.81 16.56 -1.83
CA ALA A 47 -6.01 17.53 -2.90
C ALA A 47 -6.03 16.82 -4.27
N GLN A 48 -5.04 15.98 -4.55
CA GLN A 48 -4.98 15.19 -5.79
C GLN A 48 -6.21 14.27 -5.94
N ARG A 49 -6.56 13.54 -4.88
CA ARG A 49 -7.74 12.66 -4.86
C ARG A 49 -9.05 13.43 -5.12
N ARG A 50 -9.18 14.62 -4.53
CA ARG A 50 -10.34 15.50 -4.75
C ARG A 50 -10.40 16.01 -6.19
N ALA A 51 -9.27 16.41 -6.78
CA ALA A 51 -9.22 16.85 -8.17
C ALA A 51 -9.72 15.76 -9.14
N VAL A 52 -9.28 14.52 -8.92
CA VAL A 52 -9.75 13.34 -9.68
C VAL A 52 -11.25 13.08 -9.48
N LEU A 53 -11.76 13.23 -8.26
CA LEU A 53 -13.20 13.06 -7.98
C LEU A 53 -14.06 14.14 -8.66
N LEU A 54 -13.57 15.38 -8.72
CA LEU A 54 -14.24 16.52 -9.34
C LEU A 54 -14.06 16.58 -10.87
N ASN A 55 -13.45 15.57 -11.48
CA ASN A 55 -13.20 15.47 -12.93
C ASN A 55 -12.40 16.66 -13.50
N GLN A 56 -11.47 17.22 -12.72
CA GLN A 56 -10.60 18.29 -13.19
C GLN A 56 -9.50 17.70 -14.09
N ASP A 57 -9.46 18.11 -15.36
CA ASP A 57 -8.41 17.88 -16.38
C ASP A 57 -7.59 16.58 -16.23
N ILE A 58 -8.29 15.44 -16.11
CA ILE A 58 -7.66 14.13 -15.88
C ILE A 58 -6.68 13.79 -17.00
N GLY A 59 -7.01 14.14 -18.25
CA GLY A 59 -6.13 13.91 -19.39
C GLY A 59 -4.80 14.65 -19.31
N GLN A 60 -4.82 15.91 -18.86
CA GLN A 60 -3.58 16.67 -18.66
C GLN A 60 -2.74 16.06 -17.55
N HIS A 61 -3.37 15.71 -16.42
CA HIS A 61 -2.69 15.05 -15.31
C HIS A 61 -2.02 13.73 -15.75
N ILE A 62 -2.71 12.89 -16.52
CA ILE A 62 -2.11 11.68 -17.10
C ILE A 62 -0.92 12.05 -18.02
N SER A 63 -1.05 13.05 -18.91
CA SER A 63 0.06 13.48 -19.78
C SER A 63 1.28 13.96 -18.99
N ASP A 64 1.07 14.69 -17.89
CA ASP A 64 2.14 15.16 -17.01
C ASP A 64 2.83 13.99 -16.30
N MET A 65 2.07 12.94 -15.97
CA MET A 65 2.62 11.70 -15.45
C MET A 65 3.50 10.98 -16.47
N PHE A 66 3.10 10.93 -17.75
CA PHE A 66 3.95 10.39 -18.82
C PHE A 66 5.31 11.11 -18.84
N ALA A 67 5.31 12.44 -18.87
CA ALA A 67 6.54 13.24 -18.88
C ALA A 67 7.43 12.93 -17.65
N THR A 68 6.84 12.92 -16.46
CA THR A 68 7.56 12.70 -15.20
C THR A 68 8.13 11.28 -15.11
N VAL A 69 7.35 10.26 -15.49
CA VAL A 69 7.79 8.86 -15.41
C VAL A 69 8.90 8.59 -16.41
N PHE A 70 8.78 9.01 -17.67
CA PHE A 70 9.81 8.72 -18.67
C PHE A 70 11.08 9.55 -18.48
N SER A 71 10.98 10.80 -18.01
CA SER A 71 12.16 11.57 -17.61
C SER A 71 12.92 10.87 -16.48
N ARG A 72 12.23 10.45 -15.42
CA ARG A 72 12.84 9.72 -14.30
C ARG A 72 13.40 8.36 -14.72
N LEU A 73 12.70 7.64 -15.59
CA LEU A 73 13.15 6.36 -16.12
C LEU A 73 14.47 6.51 -16.87
N VAL A 74 14.58 7.50 -17.76
CA VAL A 74 15.82 7.72 -18.50
C VAL A 74 16.93 8.17 -17.55
N SER A 75 16.68 9.10 -16.62
CA SER A 75 17.69 9.53 -15.65
C SER A 75 18.24 8.38 -14.79
N GLN A 76 17.48 7.29 -14.59
CA GLN A 76 17.94 6.13 -13.85
C GLN A 76 18.96 5.26 -14.62
N TYR A 77 18.88 5.22 -15.95
CA TYR A 77 19.66 4.31 -16.78
C TYR A 77 20.65 5.01 -17.73
N ALA A 78 20.42 6.29 -18.00
CA ALA A 78 21.22 7.18 -18.83
C ALA A 78 21.31 8.55 -18.13
N ASP A 79 21.99 8.59 -16.99
CA ASP A 79 22.27 9.84 -16.28
C ASP A 79 23.26 10.67 -17.12
N GLU A 80 22.94 11.95 -17.33
CA GLU A 80 23.77 12.91 -18.08
C GLU A 80 25.17 13.09 -17.45
N LYS A 81 25.33 12.77 -16.16
CA LYS A 81 26.61 12.83 -15.44
C LYS A 81 27.51 11.62 -15.70
N VAL A 82 26.97 10.57 -16.32
CA VAL A 82 27.67 9.31 -16.62
C VAL A 82 28.02 9.31 -18.12
N ILE A 83 29.18 8.75 -18.45
CA ILE A 83 29.61 8.66 -19.85
C ILE A 83 28.65 7.75 -20.65
N PRO A 84 28.32 8.09 -21.92
CA PRO A 84 27.35 7.33 -22.71
C PRO A 84 27.63 5.83 -22.83
N GLU A 85 28.91 5.43 -22.82
CA GLU A 85 29.29 4.01 -22.91
C GLU A 85 28.89 3.18 -21.67
N GLU A 86 28.64 3.83 -20.53
CA GLU A 86 28.18 3.19 -19.29
C GLU A 86 26.66 3.20 -19.14
N TRP A 87 25.91 3.78 -20.08
CA TRP A 87 24.45 3.78 -20.05
C TRP A 87 23.89 2.37 -20.25
N ASP A 88 22.94 1.98 -19.38
CA ASP A 88 22.26 0.69 -19.48
C ASP A 88 20.97 0.82 -20.31
N LEU A 89 21.15 1.09 -21.61
CA LEU A 89 20.05 1.26 -22.57
C LEU A 89 19.22 -0.02 -22.76
N ASP A 90 19.84 -1.19 -22.60
CA ASP A 90 19.13 -2.47 -22.68
C ASP A 90 18.14 -2.65 -21.52
N THR A 91 18.53 -2.27 -20.29
CA THR A 91 17.61 -2.30 -19.15
C THR A 91 16.57 -1.17 -19.22
N LEU A 92 16.94 0.00 -19.74
CA LEU A 92 15.99 1.09 -20.03
C LEU A 92 14.83 0.62 -20.93
N LEU A 93 15.14 -0.02 -22.04
CA LEU A 93 14.14 -0.53 -22.99
C LEU A 93 13.27 -1.64 -22.39
N LYS A 94 13.85 -2.52 -21.55
CA LYS A 94 13.08 -3.52 -20.80
C LYS A 94 12.12 -2.86 -19.82
N ALA A 95 12.57 -1.88 -19.04
CA ALA A 95 11.74 -1.16 -18.09
C ALA A 95 10.63 -0.37 -18.79
N TYR A 96 10.91 0.23 -19.94
CA TYR A 96 9.89 0.82 -20.83
C TYR A 96 8.82 -0.20 -21.22
N ALA A 97 9.23 -1.40 -21.63
CA ALA A 97 8.31 -2.46 -22.02
C ALA A 97 7.48 -3.01 -20.84
N GLU A 98 8.04 -3.03 -19.63
CA GLU A 98 7.29 -3.40 -18.43
C GLU A 98 6.19 -2.39 -18.08
N ILE A 99 6.44 -1.09 -18.31
CA ILE A 99 5.47 -0.01 -18.08
C ILE A 99 4.37 -0.04 -19.15
N THR A 100 4.75 -0.07 -20.43
CA THR A 100 3.81 0.09 -21.55
C THR A 100 3.19 -1.22 -22.01
N GLY A 101 3.76 -2.36 -21.64
CA GLY A 101 3.41 -3.67 -22.18
C GLY A 101 3.78 -3.84 -23.66
N ARG A 102 4.60 -2.95 -24.22
CA ARG A 102 4.98 -2.90 -25.63
C ARG A 102 6.48 -2.68 -25.76
N GLN A 103 7.10 -3.26 -26.79
CA GLN A 103 8.48 -2.93 -27.12
C GLN A 103 8.55 -1.50 -27.67
N ALA A 104 9.60 -0.76 -27.33
CA ALA A 104 9.89 0.51 -27.98
C ALA A 104 10.15 0.27 -29.47
N LYS A 105 9.80 1.25 -30.31
CA LYS A 105 10.10 1.18 -31.75
C LYS A 105 11.55 1.58 -32.01
N VAL A 106 12.09 2.49 -31.20
CA VAL A 106 13.52 2.83 -31.21
C VAL A 106 14.39 1.67 -30.76
N THR A 107 15.52 1.55 -31.44
CA THR A 107 16.55 0.56 -31.15
C THR A 107 17.63 1.14 -30.24
N ARG A 108 18.36 0.27 -29.54
CA ARG A 108 19.50 0.66 -28.71
C ARG A 108 20.50 1.55 -29.47
N ALA A 109 20.87 1.15 -30.68
CA ALA A 109 21.87 1.87 -31.48
C ALA A 109 21.43 3.31 -31.81
N GLU A 110 20.13 3.54 -32.00
CA GLU A 110 19.60 4.89 -32.24
C GLU A 110 19.66 5.78 -30.98
N LEU A 111 19.64 5.17 -29.78
CA LEU A 111 19.68 5.91 -28.52
C LEU A 111 21.10 6.27 -28.08
N GLU A 112 22.13 5.53 -28.51
CA GLU A 112 23.53 5.76 -28.13
C GLU A 112 24.03 7.15 -28.56
N ASP A 113 23.52 7.69 -29.67
CA ASP A 113 23.90 9.01 -30.20
C ASP A 113 23.02 10.17 -29.67
N MET A 114 22.09 9.89 -28.74
CA MET A 114 21.10 10.86 -28.26
C MET A 114 21.39 11.38 -26.87
N GLN A 115 20.92 12.60 -26.58
CA GLN A 115 20.94 13.14 -25.23
C GLN A 115 19.81 12.51 -24.38
N PRO A 116 19.99 12.35 -23.04
CA PRO A 116 18.97 11.76 -22.17
C PRO A 116 17.59 12.43 -22.28
N SER A 117 17.55 13.75 -22.45
CA SER A 117 16.30 14.49 -22.68
C SER A 117 15.60 14.06 -23.96
N GLN A 118 16.34 13.85 -25.05
CA GLN A 118 15.81 13.39 -26.34
C GLN A 118 15.31 11.95 -26.25
N ILE A 119 16.04 11.09 -25.54
CA ILE A 119 15.61 9.71 -25.27
C ILE A 119 14.27 9.72 -24.51
N ALA A 120 14.15 10.55 -23.47
CA ALA A 120 12.93 10.66 -22.69
C ALA A 120 11.75 11.14 -23.54
N GLU A 121 11.94 12.18 -24.37
CA GLU A 121 10.92 12.71 -25.27
C GLU A 121 10.44 11.67 -26.29
N ILE A 122 11.35 10.89 -26.87
CA ILE A 122 11.00 9.86 -27.87
C ILE A 122 10.19 8.75 -27.21
N LEU A 123 10.67 8.20 -26.08
CA LEU A 123 9.95 7.14 -25.36
C LEU A 123 8.59 7.64 -24.86
N GLN A 124 8.52 8.85 -24.33
CA GLN A 124 7.26 9.48 -23.92
C GLN A 124 6.29 9.60 -25.09
N ARG A 125 6.76 10.09 -26.24
CA ARG A 125 5.94 10.26 -27.44
C ARG A 125 5.40 8.93 -27.97
N GLU A 126 6.22 7.88 -27.97
CA GLU A 126 5.77 6.54 -28.36
C GLU A 126 4.72 5.99 -27.39
N ALA A 127 4.92 6.18 -26.09
CA ALA A 127 3.98 5.73 -25.08
C ALA A 127 2.65 6.52 -25.15
N LEU A 128 2.69 7.83 -25.40
CA LEU A 128 1.49 8.65 -25.62
C LEU A 128 0.75 8.25 -26.90
N ALA A 129 1.45 7.92 -27.98
CA ALA A 129 0.81 7.40 -29.19
C ALA A 129 0.09 6.07 -28.92
N ALA A 130 0.75 5.15 -28.20
CA ALA A 130 0.17 3.88 -27.76
C ALA A 130 -1.05 4.07 -26.84
N TYR A 131 -1.04 5.11 -26.01
CA TYR A 131 -2.15 5.51 -25.17
C TYR A 131 -3.33 6.06 -25.99
N ALA A 132 -3.05 6.93 -26.96
CA ALA A 132 -4.06 7.53 -27.83
C ALA A 132 -4.79 6.46 -28.69
N GLU A 133 -4.07 5.44 -29.16
CA GLU A 133 -4.67 4.28 -29.84
C GLU A 133 -5.71 3.59 -28.96
N ARG A 134 -5.42 3.43 -27.66
CA ARG A 134 -6.38 2.86 -26.70
C ARG A 134 -7.57 3.75 -26.43
N GLU A 135 -7.35 5.06 -26.27
CA GLU A 135 -8.46 6.00 -26.11
C GLU A 135 -9.38 5.98 -27.34
N ALA A 136 -8.83 5.82 -28.54
CA ALA A 136 -9.61 5.64 -29.76
C ALA A 136 -10.38 4.31 -29.79
N GLU A 137 -9.79 3.22 -29.29
CA GLU A 137 -10.44 1.90 -29.20
C GLU A 137 -11.62 1.90 -28.20
N TYR A 138 -11.43 2.51 -27.02
CA TYR A 138 -12.43 2.47 -25.93
C TYR A 138 -13.42 3.63 -25.99
N GLY A 139 -13.06 4.72 -26.65
CA GLY A 139 -13.80 5.99 -26.62
C GLY A 139 -13.45 6.83 -25.39
N SER A 140 -13.46 8.15 -25.58
CA SER A 140 -12.97 9.09 -24.55
C SER A 140 -13.75 9.00 -23.24
N GLU A 141 -15.08 8.89 -23.26
CA GLU A 141 -15.89 8.81 -22.04
C GLU A 141 -15.54 7.59 -21.16
N ILE A 142 -15.39 6.41 -21.77
CA ILE A 142 -15.01 5.19 -21.08
C ILE A 142 -13.56 5.32 -20.58
N MET A 143 -12.67 5.89 -21.39
CA MET A 143 -11.27 6.10 -21.01
C MET A 143 -11.14 7.00 -19.78
N ARG A 144 -11.86 8.14 -19.73
CA ARG A 144 -11.87 9.02 -18.54
C ARG A 144 -12.36 8.30 -17.28
N ARG A 145 -13.34 7.41 -17.42
CA ARG A 145 -13.83 6.58 -16.30
C ARG A 145 -12.76 5.58 -15.84
N ILE A 146 -12.05 4.95 -16.77
CA ILE A 146 -10.94 4.04 -16.47
C ILE A 146 -9.81 4.80 -15.77
N GLU A 147 -9.39 5.95 -16.31
CA GLU A 147 -8.36 6.80 -15.70
C GLU A 147 -8.71 7.16 -14.26
N LYS A 148 -9.95 7.64 -14.03
CA LYS A 148 -10.44 7.97 -12.69
C LYS A 148 -10.39 6.78 -11.74
N MET A 149 -10.87 5.62 -12.21
CA MET A 149 -10.86 4.39 -11.41
C MET A 149 -9.43 3.97 -11.06
N VAL A 150 -8.53 3.97 -12.04
CA VAL A 150 -7.12 3.59 -11.85
C VAL A 150 -6.42 4.54 -10.90
N LEU A 151 -6.53 5.85 -11.11
CA LEU A 151 -5.93 6.87 -10.24
C LEU A 151 -6.38 6.71 -8.80
N LEU A 152 -7.69 6.57 -8.56
CA LEU A 152 -8.23 6.41 -7.21
C LEU A 152 -7.78 5.10 -6.57
N GLN A 153 -7.88 3.98 -7.29
CA GLN A 153 -7.52 2.66 -6.75
C GLN A 153 -6.03 2.58 -6.40
N VAL A 154 -5.15 3.04 -7.28
CA VAL A 154 -3.70 3.01 -7.06
C VAL A 154 -3.31 3.97 -5.94
N THR A 155 -3.83 5.21 -5.98
CA THR A 155 -3.52 6.21 -4.94
C THR A 155 -3.96 5.74 -3.57
N ASP A 156 -5.20 5.24 -3.43
CA ASP A 156 -5.72 4.77 -2.14
C ASP A 156 -4.94 3.56 -1.63
N GLY A 157 -4.58 2.62 -2.51
CA GLY A 157 -3.76 1.46 -2.17
C GLY A 157 -2.38 1.83 -1.66
N ARG A 158 -1.63 2.63 -2.43
CA ARG A 158 -0.28 3.06 -2.09
C ARG A 158 -0.23 3.98 -0.88
N TRP A 159 -1.22 4.85 -0.71
CA TRP A 159 -1.33 5.70 0.46
C TRP A 159 -1.53 4.89 1.75
N MET A 160 -2.37 3.85 1.74
CA MET A 160 -2.52 2.97 2.89
C MET A 160 -1.23 2.23 3.26
N GLU A 161 -0.47 1.77 2.27
CA GLU A 161 0.85 1.16 2.49
C GLU A 161 1.82 2.17 3.11
N HIS A 162 1.86 3.39 2.59
CA HIS A 162 2.71 4.47 3.11
C HIS A 162 2.36 4.85 4.55
N LEU A 163 1.08 4.94 4.91
CA LEU A 163 0.66 5.21 6.29
C LEU A 163 1.24 4.20 7.28
N ARG A 164 1.19 2.91 6.94
CA ARG A 164 1.78 1.85 7.77
C ARG A 164 3.30 2.01 7.88
N ALA A 165 3.96 2.28 6.75
CA ALA A 165 5.41 2.45 6.73
C ALA A 165 5.86 3.68 7.55
N ILE A 166 5.08 4.77 7.55
CA ILE A 166 5.34 5.96 8.37
C ILE A 166 5.12 5.67 9.87
N ASP A 167 4.09 4.89 10.21
CA ASP A 167 3.87 4.46 11.59
C ASP A 167 5.04 3.59 12.09
N ASP A 168 5.49 2.61 11.29
CA ASP A 168 6.64 1.77 11.60
C ASP A 168 7.93 2.61 11.75
N LEU A 169 8.13 3.59 10.86
CA LEU A 169 9.26 4.52 10.93
C LEU A 169 9.23 5.31 12.25
N ARG A 170 8.07 5.82 12.65
CA ARG A 170 7.91 6.60 13.89
C ARG A 170 8.23 5.75 15.12
N GLU A 171 7.85 4.47 15.15
CA GLU A 171 8.18 3.56 16.25
C GLU A 171 9.68 3.21 16.26
N GLY A 172 10.29 3.04 15.09
CA GLY A 172 11.70 2.66 14.93
C GLY A 172 12.72 3.79 15.12
N ILE A 173 12.32 5.06 14.93
CA ILE A 173 13.27 6.19 14.93
C ILE A 173 13.97 6.38 16.29
N GLY A 174 13.33 5.98 17.39
CA GLY A 174 13.90 6.03 18.73
C GLY A 174 15.18 5.20 18.88
N LEU A 175 15.33 4.12 18.10
CA LEU A 175 16.53 3.28 18.09
C LEU A 175 17.70 3.92 17.32
N ARG A 176 17.44 4.94 16.49
CA ARG A 176 18.47 5.66 15.72
C ARG A 176 19.04 6.87 16.46
N ALA A 177 18.39 7.30 17.56
CA ALA A 177 18.85 8.36 18.46
C ALA A 177 20.21 8.09 19.11
N TYR A 178 20.69 6.83 19.08
CA TYR A 178 22.02 6.45 19.59
C TYR A 178 23.19 7.06 18.79
N GLY A 179 22.94 7.60 17.60
CA GLY A 179 23.96 8.21 16.72
C GLY A 179 24.25 9.69 16.96
N GLN A 180 23.85 10.30 18.08
CA GLN A 180 23.96 11.75 18.37
C GLN A 180 23.22 12.67 17.38
N LYS A 181 22.34 12.12 16.54
CA LYS A 181 21.49 12.89 15.63
C LYS A 181 20.12 13.12 16.23
N ASP A 182 19.50 14.25 15.88
CA ASP A 182 18.13 14.57 16.29
C ASP A 182 17.14 13.61 15.61
N PRO A 183 16.39 12.77 16.37
CA PRO A 183 15.43 11.83 15.81
C PRO A 183 14.34 12.49 14.96
N LEU A 184 13.92 13.71 15.32
CA LEU A 184 12.88 14.40 14.58
C LEU A 184 13.36 14.79 13.18
N MET A 185 14.60 15.27 13.06
CA MET A 185 15.17 15.62 11.75
C MET A 185 15.36 14.39 10.86
N GLU A 186 15.86 13.29 11.42
CA GLU A 186 16.01 12.03 10.66
C GLU A 186 14.65 11.48 10.20
N TYR A 187 13.64 11.53 11.07
CA TYR A 187 12.26 11.18 10.71
C TYR A 187 11.76 12.05 9.55
N GLN A 188 11.91 13.38 9.63
CA GLN A 188 11.45 14.29 8.59
C GLN A 188 12.10 13.99 7.24
N PHE A 189 13.41 13.73 7.24
CA PHE A 189 14.16 13.42 6.02
C PHE A 189 13.72 12.09 5.41
N GLU A 190 13.62 11.03 6.21
CA GLU A 190 13.21 9.71 5.72
C GLU A 190 11.74 9.69 5.29
N ALA A 191 10.85 10.32 6.06
CA ALA A 191 9.44 10.46 5.71
C ALA A 191 9.26 11.25 4.39
N PHE A 192 10.08 12.27 4.14
CA PHE A 192 10.08 12.99 2.86
C PHE A 192 10.52 12.10 1.71
N ASN A 193 11.61 11.35 1.86
CA ASN A 193 12.10 10.43 0.82
C ASN A 193 11.08 9.32 0.52
N MET A 194 10.48 8.74 1.56
CA MET A 194 9.39 7.76 1.42
C MET A 194 8.19 8.36 0.68
N PHE A 195 7.84 9.63 0.96
CA PHE A 195 6.75 10.30 0.27
C PHE A 195 7.07 10.57 -1.21
N GLN A 196 8.30 10.97 -1.55
CA GLN A 196 8.72 11.12 -2.95
C GLN A 196 8.64 9.78 -3.69
N GLN A 197 9.09 8.69 -3.06
CA GLN A 197 8.97 7.33 -3.60
C GLN A 197 7.51 6.89 -3.76
N LEU A 198 6.64 7.23 -2.80
CA LEU A 198 5.20 7.00 -2.89
C LEU A 198 4.64 7.67 -4.15
N VAL A 199 4.86 8.98 -4.33
CA VAL A 199 4.34 9.73 -5.49
C VAL A 199 4.85 9.12 -6.78
N ALA A 200 6.15 8.84 -6.85
CA ALA A 200 6.80 8.16 -7.97
C ALA A 200 6.14 6.80 -8.29
N SER A 201 5.86 5.98 -7.28
CA SER A 201 5.23 4.66 -7.43
C SER A 201 3.80 4.76 -7.92
N ILE A 202 3.01 5.71 -7.39
CA ILE A 202 1.63 5.95 -7.83
C ILE A 202 1.60 6.28 -9.32
N GLN A 203 2.50 7.17 -9.77
CA GLN A 203 2.54 7.56 -11.18
C GLN A 203 2.85 6.36 -12.09
N GLU A 204 3.88 5.59 -11.75
CA GLU A 204 4.31 4.44 -12.54
C GLU A 204 3.26 3.31 -12.56
N ASP A 205 2.68 2.99 -11.41
CA ASP A 205 1.66 1.94 -11.30
C ASP A 205 0.37 2.31 -12.02
N CYS A 206 -0.02 3.60 -11.99
CA CYS A 206 -1.15 4.09 -12.77
C CYS A 206 -0.90 3.88 -14.26
N LEU A 207 0.27 4.26 -14.79
CA LEU A 207 0.59 4.03 -16.20
C LEU A 207 0.60 2.53 -16.53
N LYS A 208 1.27 1.71 -15.71
CA LYS A 208 1.29 0.24 -15.85
C LYS A 208 -0.12 -0.34 -15.91
N LEU A 209 -1.01 0.09 -15.02
CA LEU A 209 -2.37 -0.42 -14.96
C LEU A 209 -3.19 0.08 -16.15
N LEU A 210 -3.07 1.34 -16.56
CA LEU A 210 -3.70 1.88 -17.78
C LEU A 210 -3.31 1.08 -19.02
N PHE A 211 -2.03 0.68 -19.13
CA PHE A 211 -1.57 -0.17 -20.23
C PHE A 211 -1.97 -1.65 -20.10
N ARG A 212 -2.49 -2.10 -18.96
CA ARG A 212 -2.91 -3.49 -18.73
C ARG A 212 -4.42 -3.69 -18.78
N VAL A 213 -5.21 -2.64 -18.52
CA VAL A 213 -6.67 -2.71 -18.58
C VAL A 213 -7.12 -3.17 -19.97
N ARG A 214 -8.04 -4.13 -19.99
CA ARG A 214 -8.76 -4.58 -21.18
C ARG A 214 -10.25 -4.53 -20.86
N LEU A 215 -11.04 -3.98 -21.77
CA LEU A 215 -12.49 -4.05 -21.67
C LEU A 215 -12.92 -5.51 -21.80
N VAL A 216 -13.58 -6.02 -20.76
CA VAL A 216 -14.26 -7.31 -20.83
C VAL A 216 -15.63 -7.04 -21.42
N ASP A 217 -15.96 -7.72 -22.51
CA ASP A 217 -17.31 -7.68 -23.08
C ASP A 217 -18.31 -8.12 -22.00
N PRO A 218 -19.34 -7.31 -21.70
CA PRO A 218 -20.37 -7.66 -20.71
C PRO A 218 -21.04 -9.01 -20.97
N SER A 219 -21.07 -9.48 -22.22
CA SER A 219 -21.58 -10.82 -22.57
C SER A 219 -20.71 -11.97 -22.05
N GLN A 220 -19.43 -11.73 -21.79
CA GLN A 220 -18.48 -12.70 -21.23
C GLN A 220 -18.23 -12.50 -19.73
N ALA A 221 -18.61 -11.36 -19.17
CA ALA A 221 -18.54 -11.10 -17.75
C ALA A 221 -19.67 -11.87 -17.04
N GLN A 222 -19.41 -13.12 -16.63
CA GLN A 222 -20.26 -13.74 -15.60
C GLN A 222 -20.17 -12.87 -14.34
N PRO A 223 -21.28 -12.27 -13.86
CA PRO A 223 -21.26 -11.55 -12.61
C PRO A 223 -20.92 -12.56 -11.52
N LYS A 224 -19.66 -12.55 -11.06
CA LYS A 224 -19.29 -13.21 -9.82
C LYS A 224 -19.94 -12.41 -8.71
N ASP A 225 -21.18 -12.79 -8.39
CA ASP A 225 -21.88 -12.28 -7.24
C ASP A 225 -21.05 -12.60 -6.01
N ARG A 226 -20.34 -11.59 -5.48
CA ARG A 226 -19.53 -11.73 -4.26
C ARG A 226 -20.40 -12.06 -3.05
N LEU A 227 -21.74 -12.01 -3.17
CA LEU A 227 -22.70 -12.39 -2.15
C LEU A 227 -23.20 -13.83 -2.28
N GLN A 228 -22.92 -14.55 -3.39
CA GLN A 228 -23.32 -15.97 -3.54
C GLN A 228 -22.64 -16.90 -2.52
N GLY A 229 -21.61 -16.43 -1.81
CA GLY A 229 -20.98 -17.13 -0.69
C GLY A 229 -21.10 -16.42 0.66
N ALA A 230 -21.78 -15.27 0.73
CA ALA A 230 -21.97 -14.54 1.98
C ALA A 230 -23.08 -15.20 2.81
N GLN A 231 -22.71 -16.22 3.59
CA GLN A 231 -23.60 -16.73 4.62
C GLN A 231 -23.74 -15.67 5.72
N THR A 232 -24.90 -15.02 5.78
CA THR A 232 -25.28 -14.22 6.95
C THR A 232 -25.58 -15.20 8.09
N ASN A 233 -25.00 -15.00 9.28
CA ASN A 233 -25.28 -15.82 10.47
C ASN A 233 -26.68 -15.53 11.08
N GLN A 234 -27.67 -15.12 10.27
CA GLN A 234 -28.97 -14.64 10.76
C GLN A 234 -30.21 -15.31 10.16
N SER A 235 -30.05 -16.39 9.40
CA SER A 235 -31.18 -17.25 9.02
C SER A 235 -30.97 -18.63 9.63
N GLY A 236 -31.69 -18.88 10.73
CA GLY A 236 -31.67 -20.15 11.44
C GLY A 236 -32.23 -21.28 10.59
N GLU A 237 -31.33 -22.11 10.09
CA GLU A 237 -31.56 -23.53 9.80
C GLU A 237 -30.18 -24.18 9.85
N ALA A 238 -29.90 -24.86 10.96
CA ALA A 238 -28.66 -25.61 11.12
C ALA A 238 -28.65 -26.76 10.10
N PRO A 239 -27.54 -27.02 9.38
CA PRO A 239 -27.46 -28.16 8.49
C PRO A 239 -27.60 -29.44 9.34
N GLU A 240 -28.61 -30.26 9.04
CA GLU A 240 -28.75 -31.61 9.61
C GLU A 240 -27.48 -32.41 9.30
N ARG A 241 -26.58 -32.46 10.26
CA ARG A 241 -25.45 -33.39 10.25
C ARG A 241 -26.05 -34.77 10.49
N ALA A 242 -25.99 -35.63 9.47
CA ALA A 242 -26.35 -37.03 9.62
C ALA A 242 -25.68 -37.62 10.89
N PRO A 243 -26.44 -38.32 11.76
CA PRO A 243 -25.91 -38.78 13.03
C PRO A 243 -24.76 -39.75 12.78
N ARG A 244 -23.56 -39.34 13.19
CA ARG A 244 -22.36 -40.18 13.22
C ARG A 244 -22.67 -41.35 14.16
N GLN A 245 -22.82 -42.57 13.62
CA GLN A 245 -23.02 -43.75 14.45
C GLN A 245 -21.81 -43.94 15.36
N VAL A 246 -21.97 -43.58 16.64
CA VAL A 246 -21.00 -43.88 17.68
C VAL A 246 -21.28 -45.30 18.12
N GLY A 247 -20.45 -46.25 17.69
CA GLY A 247 -20.53 -47.63 18.20
C GLY A 247 -20.47 -47.64 19.73
N HIS A 248 -21.35 -48.41 20.36
CA HIS A 248 -21.50 -48.49 21.82
C HIS A 248 -20.16 -48.89 22.45
N LYS A 249 -19.48 -47.95 23.13
CA LYS A 249 -18.29 -48.26 23.91
C LYS A 249 -18.73 -49.06 25.13
N VAL A 250 -18.31 -50.32 25.22
CA VAL A 250 -18.58 -51.18 26.38
C VAL A 250 -17.92 -50.57 27.61
N GLY A 251 -18.72 -50.22 28.62
CA GLY A 251 -18.25 -49.65 29.86
C GLY A 251 -17.47 -50.68 30.69
N ARG A 252 -16.51 -50.21 31.50
CA ARG A 252 -15.60 -51.04 32.30
C ARG A 252 -16.34 -52.04 33.23
N ASN A 253 -17.57 -51.73 33.64
CA ASN A 253 -18.39 -52.58 34.51
C ASN A 253 -19.53 -53.31 33.78
N ASP A 254 -19.69 -53.13 32.46
CA ASP A 254 -20.78 -53.73 31.68
C ASP A 254 -20.53 -55.23 31.43
N PRO A 255 -21.56 -56.02 31.08
CA PRO A 255 -21.40 -57.41 30.69
C PRO A 255 -20.40 -57.53 29.54
N CYS A 256 -19.45 -58.46 29.65
CA CYS A 256 -18.41 -58.62 28.66
C CYS A 256 -19.00 -59.19 27.36
N PRO A 257 -18.75 -58.58 26.19
CA PRO A 257 -19.36 -58.98 24.92
C PRO A 257 -18.88 -60.34 24.38
N CYS A 258 -17.89 -60.97 25.02
CA CYS A 258 -17.43 -62.32 24.67
C CYS A 258 -18.34 -63.45 25.19
N GLY A 259 -19.46 -63.12 25.84
CA GLY A 259 -20.44 -64.10 26.32
C GLY A 259 -20.06 -64.82 27.63
N SER A 260 -19.00 -64.38 28.32
CA SER A 260 -18.50 -65.04 29.54
C SER A 260 -19.36 -64.83 30.80
N GLY A 261 -20.41 -64.02 30.73
CA GLY A 261 -21.27 -63.67 31.87
C GLY A 261 -20.63 -62.78 32.93
N LYS A 262 -19.35 -62.39 32.78
CA LYS A 262 -18.61 -61.53 33.73
C LYS A 262 -18.59 -60.06 33.28
N LYS A 263 -18.35 -59.13 34.21
CA LYS A 263 -18.13 -57.70 33.90
C LYS A 263 -16.85 -57.51 33.07
N TYR A 264 -16.83 -56.57 32.11
CA TYR A 264 -15.77 -56.36 31.12
C TYR A 264 -14.37 -56.26 31.75
N LYS A 265 -14.18 -55.46 32.80
CA LYS A 265 -12.90 -55.33 33.53
C LYS A 265 -12.36 -56.61 34.17
N LYS A 266 -13.20 -57.63 34.36
CA LYS A 266 -12.82 -58.92 34.95
C LYS A 266 -12.67 -60.02 33.88
N CYS A 267 -12.80 -59.69 32.60
CA CYS A 267 -12.67 -60.62 31.47
C CYS A 267 -11.78 -60.02 30.36
N CYS A 268 -12.34 -59.48 29.27
CA CYS A 268 -11.57 -58.94 28.14
C CYS A 268 -10.97 -57.55 28.37
N GLY A 269 -11.37 -56.85 29.44
CA GLY A 269 -10.83 -55.53 29.83
C GLY A 269 -9.79 -55.60 30.95
N ARG A 270 -9.05 -56.71 31.04
CA ARG A 270 -7.82 -56.81 31.83
C ARG A 270 -6.63 -56.32 31.00
#